data_AF-A0ABD4XDV1-F1
#
_entry.id   AF-A0ABD4XDV1-F1
#
_cell.length_a   1.000
_cell.length_b   1.000
_cell.length_c   1.000
_cell.angle_alpha   90.00
_cell.angle_beta   90.00
_cell.angle_gamma   90.00
#
_symmetry.space_group_name_H-M   'P 1'
#
loop_
_entity.id
_entity.type
_entity.pdbx_description
1 polymer ?
#
loop_
_entity_poly.entity_id
_entity_poly.type
_entity_poly.pdbx_seq_one_letter_code
_entity_poly.pdbx_strand_id
1 'polypeptide(L)'
;MDTLKYMKTIADMVHWIETDNPFTPAFQKKVLGSVRKMKKLPHYGVPLEQIPADLDAFDKTWGRGPVRQLPVGFKSTSSFSAWRSQVRSALTAFFGTAKPVATADPDDNWSKLMTDLETAGVPAKKLIAVTVLANAARQEALAPIKVSHSWLQGAVDTADTPGRHRSIKAASKLIHKHRNVLSVETSPDFGIPVQKSRTHCRRLALPEPLSTEAETWKQTRIQGERKGHRRKRKSACSPARAEQAMRGVTYVYRAMVDAKLLQPEQACSVSEMANPSLLEEVIERELNGKFDWEPLQPTTLFEYVNNWKLFVRGSGHDADALTEIISDFSEFENVKSMSTSRRDWCEAFLLDHHKQAVFFNLPNALFRKAKNAMQTYETGSQREKDTAIALGIAACAAAIWTSLPLRISTLLQLTYGGESADVQLHGSRRGLVLTTPPDIVKNGYSHHYITLLAKRGGDPREIVSWFAHEARPRLLAAHIAPHLRQPDRLFGGVSYARLSSIWQDATLSAGVPMTPHQVRHALATIMANQPGADYAIIAALLGDTEATVRKNYVFVDQARKHEEGQKLLAQIQSNVLMRGAA
;
A
#
# COMPACT_ATOMS: atom_id res chain seq x y z
N MET A 1 -45.05 -16.74 14.26
CA MET A 1 -43.94 -17.51 13.64
C MET A 1 -43.65 -16.89 12.28
N ASP A 2 -43.13 -15.66 12.31
CA ASP A 2 -42.91 -14.87 11.10
C ASP A 2 -41.58 -15.24 10.44
N THR A 3 -41.69 -15.65 9.18
CA THR A 3 -40.70 -15.58 8.09
C THR A 3 -39.23 -15.77 8.48
N LEU A 4 -38.81 -17.04 8.57
CA LEU A 4 -37.46 -17.43 8.14
C LEU A 4 -37.32 -17.05 6.66
N LYS A 5 -36.83 -15.84 6.42
CA LYS A 5 -36.45 -15.34 5.09
C LYS A 5 -35.48 -16.37 4.51
N TYR A 6 -35.93 -17.16 3.54
CA TYR A 6 -35.07 -18.13 2.86
C TYR A 6 -33.82 -17.41 2.37
N MET A 7 -32.69 -17.74 2.98
CA MET A 7 -31.41 -17.15 2.63
C MET A 7 -31.06 -17.64 1.22
N LYS A 8 -31.00 -16.73 0.25
CA LYS A 8 -30.65 -17.09 -1.13
C LYS A 8 -29.24 -17.67 -1.17
N THR A 9 -29.07 -18.73 -1.94
CA THR A 9 -27.84 -19.51 -2.05
C THR A 9 -27.19 -19.32 -3.41
N ILE A 10 -25.94 -19.74 -3.55
CA ILE A 10 -25.26 -19.79 -4.85
C ILE A 10 -25.95 -20.77 -5.80
N ALA A 11 -26.59 -21.83 -5.30
CA ALA A 11 -27.40 -22.72 -6.13
C ALA A 11 -28.61 -22.00 -6.74
N ASP A 12 -29.32 -21.17 -5.96
CA ASP A 12 -30.42 -20.34 -6.46
C ASP A 12 -29.93 -19.36 -7.54
N MET A 13 -28.73 -18.79 -7.36
CA MET A 13 -28.11 -17.93 -8.37
C MET A 13 -27.76 -18.69 -9.65
N VAL A 14 -27.27 -19.93 -9.56
CA VAL A 14 -27.02 -20.76 -10.74
C VAL A 14 -28.32 -21.03 -11.48
N HIS A 15 -29.37 -21.43 -10.77
CA HIS A 15 -30.69 -21.69 -11.36
C HIS A 15 -31.21 -20.44 -12.10
N TRP A 16 -31.17 -19.28 -11.45
CA TRP A 16 -31.55 -18.00 -12.04
C TRP A 16 -30.77 -17.66 -13.32
N ILE A 17 -29.46 -17.89 -13.36
CA ILE A 17 -28.65 -17.62 -14.56
C ILE A 17 -29.05 -18.55 -15.71
N GLU A 18 -29.47 -19.78 -15.42
CA GLU A 18 -29.88 -20.76 -16.43
C GLU A 18 -31.29 -20.53 -16.95
N THR A 19 -32.22 -20.08 -16.10
CA THR A 19 -33.61 -19.82 -16.48
C THR A 19 -33.81 -18.45 -17.13
N ASP A 20 -33.26 -17.40 -16.52
CA ASP A 20 -33.61 -16.02 -16.86
C ASP A 20 -32.65 -15.40 -17.87
N ASN A 21 -31.54 -16.10 -18.19
CA ASN A 21 -30.51 -15.69 -19.15
C ASN A 21 -30.08 -14.21 -19.01
N PRO A 22 -29.67 -13.75 -17.82
CA PRO A 22 -29.38 -12.34 -17.54
C PRO A 22 -28.08 -11.83 -18.17
N PHE A 23 -27.36 -12.68 -18.91
CA PHE A 23 -26.06 -12.40 -19.51
C PHE A 23 -26.06 -12.79 -20.98
N THR A 24 -25.18 -12.17 -21.77
CA THR A 24 -24.97 -12.59 -23.17
C THR A 24 -24.50 -14.05 -23.22
N PRO A 25 -24.85 -14.83 -24.25
CA PRO A 25 -24.54 -16.27 -24.30
C PRO A 25 -23.04 -16.58 -24.09
N ALA A 26 -22.17 -15.75 -24.69
CA ALA A 26 -20.72 -15.88 -24.57
C ALA A 26 -20.20 -15.60 -23.14
N PHE A 27 -20.88 -14.73 -22.38
CA PHE A 27 -20.50 -14.39 -21.01
C PHE A 27 -21.14 -15.34 -19.99
N GLN A 28 -22.39 -15.75 -20.21
CA GLN A 28 -23.15 -16.65 -19.35
C GLN A 28 -22.39 -17.95 -19.07
N LYS A 29 -21.82 -18.60 -20.10
CA LYS A 29 -21.01 -19.82 -19.93
C LYS A 29 -19.79 -19.61 -19.02
N LYS A 30 -19.13 -18.45 -19.11
CA LYS A 30 -17.97 -18.09 -18.27
C LYS A 30 -18.40 -17.87 -16.82
N VAL A 31 -19.48 -17.12 -16.63
CA VAL A 31 -20.05 -16.84 -15.31
C VAL A 31 -20.48 -18.14 -14.62
N LEU A 32 -21.28 -18.98 -15.28
CA LEU A 32 -21.70 -20.29 -14.75
C LEU A 32 -20.49 -21.16 -14.39
N GLY A 33 -19.46 -21.22 -15.23
CA GLY A 33 -18.23 -21.94 -14.93
C GLY A 33 -17.53 -21.43 -13.66
N SER A 34 -17.47 -20.11 -13.48
CA SER A 34 -16.86 -19.49 -12.30
C SER A 34 -17.67 -19.64 -11.02
N VAL A 35 -18.99 -19.51 -11.10
CA VAL A 35 -19.90 -19.73 -9.96
C VAL A 35 -19.85 -21.20 -9.53
N ARG A 36 -19.94 -22.13 -10.48
CA ARG A 36 -19.82 -23.58 -10.20
C ARG A 36 -18.45 -23.99 -9.66
N LYS A 37 -17.40 -23.21 -9.93
CA LYS A 37 -16.08 -23.45 -9.34
C LYS A 37 -16.08 -23.26 -7.82
N MET A 38 -17.01 -22.48 -7.25
CA MET A 38 -17.04 -22.18 -5.81
C MET A 38 -17.05 -23.44 -4.94
N LYS A 39 -17.84 -24.46 -5.29
CA LYS A 39 -17.88 -25.74 -4.56
C LYS A 39 -16.55 -26.51 -4.53
N LYS A 40 -15.64 -26.21 -5.47
CA LYS A 40 -14.32 -26.84 -5.57
C LYS A 40 -13.22 -26.01 -4.91
N LEU A 41 -13.52 -24.81 -4.43
CA LEU A 41 -12.53 -23.98 -3.75
C LEU A 41 -12.39 -24.44 -2.30
N PRO A 42 -11.16 -24.61 -1.78
CA PRO A 42 -10.93 -25.05 -0.40
C PRO A 42 -11.60 -24.17 0.66
N HIS A 43 -11.79 -22.89 0.37
CA HIS A 43 -12.43 -21.95 1.30
C HIS A 43 -13.91 -22.27 1.54
N TYR A 44 -14.61 -22.77 0.52
CA TYR A 44 -16.01 -23.17 0.67
C TYR A 44 -16.10 -24.65 0.99
N GLY A 45 -15.53 -25.51 0.14
CA GLY A 45 -15.49 -26.96 0.37
C GLY A 45 -16.86 -27.65 0.52
N VAL A 46 -17.95 -26.96 0.20
CA VAL A 46 -19.33 -27.41 0.40
C VAL A 46 -20.15 -27.29 -0.91
N PRO A 47 -21.27 -28.03 -1.02
CA PRO A 47 -22.23 -27.88 -2.12
C PRO A 47 -22.74 -26.45 -2.27
N LEU A 48 -23.20 -26.07 -3.48
CA LEU A 48 -23.58 -24.67 -3.78
C LEU A 48 -24.82 -24.20 -3.00
N GLU A 49 -25.66 -25.15 -2.60
CA GLU A 49 -26.88 -24.96 -1.81
C GLU A 49 -26.56 -24.52 -0.37
N GLN A 50 -25.32 -24.72 0.08
CA GLN A 50 -24.86 -24.33 1.41
C GLN A 50 -24.03 -23.04 1.39
N ILE A 51 -23.73 -22.50 0.21
CA ILE A 51 -22.97 -21.26 0.08
C ILE A 51 -23.97 -20.11 -0.01
N PRO A 52 -23.97 -19.16 0.94
CA PRO A 52 -24.79 -17.96 0.84
C PRO A 52 -24.45 -17.17 -0.43
N ALA A 53 -25.48 -16.77 -1.18
CA ALA A 53 -25.30 -15.72 -2.17
C ALA A 53 -25.27 -14.39 -1.40
N ASP A 54 -24.08 -13.87 -1.11
CA ASP A 54 -23.93 -12.62 -0.39
C ASP A 54 -22.72 -11.87 -0.96
N LEU A 55 -22.97 -10.69 -1.53
CA LEU A 55 -21.96 -9.86 -2.16
C LEU A 55 -20.95 -9.31 -1.13
N ASP A 56 -21.42 -8.87 0.02
CA ASP A 56 -20.56 -8.28 1.05
C ASP A 56 -19.72 -9.36 1.73
N ALA A 57 -20.29 -10.54 2.01
CA ALA A 57 -19.52 -11.68 2.48
C ALA A 57 -18.47 -12.14 1.45
N PHE A 58 -18.84 -12.17 0.17
CA PHE A 58 -17.91 -12.48 -0.92
C PHE A 58 -16.76 -11.46 -0.97
N ASP A 59 -17.06 -10.18 -0.84
CA ASP A 59 -16.05 -9.12 -0.90
C ASP A 59 -15.15 -9.05 0.32
N LYS A 60 -15.71 -9.34 1.50
CA LYS A 60 -14.93 -9.51 2.73
C LYS A 60 -13.92 -10.64 2.58
N THR A 61 -14.31 -11.71 1.89
CA THR A 61 -13.48 -12.90 1.68
C THR A 61 -12.43 -12.70 0.58
N TRP A 62 -12.83 -12.17 -0.58
CA TRP A 62 -12.00 -12.17 -1.80
C TRP A 62 -11.49 -10.78 -2.22
N GLY A 63 -11.97 -9.72 -1.57
CA GLY A 63 -11.58 -8.33 -1.77
C GLY A 63 -12.08 -7.69 -3.08
N ARG A 64 -12.21 -6.35 -3.09
CA ARG A 64 -12.61 -5.56 -4.28
C ARG A 64 -11.42 -5.00 -5.08
N GLY A 65 -10.19 -5.15 -4.56
CA GLY A 65 -8.99 -4.45 -5.03
C GLY A 65 -7.94 -5.32 -5.71
N PRO A 66 -6.70 -4.80 -5.89
CA PRO A 66 -5.58 -5.57 -6.43
C PRO A 66 -5.41 -6.90 -5.71
N VAL A 67 -5.09 -7.96 -6.45
CA VAL A 67 -4.84 -9.27 -5.87
C VAL A 67 -3.51 -9.20 -5.13
N ARG A 68 -3.55 -9.27 -3.79
CA ARG A 68 -2.34 -9.21 -2.96
C ARG A 68 -1.72 -10.57 -2.71
N GLN A 69 -2.51 -11.63 -2.81
CA GLN A 69 -2.10 -13.01 -2.62
C GLN A 69 -2.93 -13.88 -3.56
N LEU A 70 -2.29 -14.90 -4.15
CA LEU A 70 -2.99 -15.88 -4.97
C LEU A 70 -3.65 -16.91 -4.06
N PRO A 71 -4.99 -17.04 -4.05
CA PRO A 71 -5.63 -18.01 -3.18
C PRO A 71 -5.43 -19.44 -3.68
N VAL A 72 -5.46 -20.39 -2.74
CA VAL A 72 -5.38 -21.82 -3.04
C VAL A 72 -6.51 -22.22 -3.99
N GLY A 73 -6.19 -23.00 -5.03
CA GLY A 73 -7.13 -23.38 -6.09
C GLY A 73 -7.07 -22.51 -7.37
N PHE A 74 -6.16 -21.53 -7.41
CA PHE A 74 -5.86 -20.75 -8.61
C PHE A 74 -4.40 -20.90 -9.03
N LYS A 75 -4.17 -21.01 -10.34
CA LYS A 75 -2.83 -21.18 -10.92
C LYS A 75 -2.15 -19.84 -11.24
N SER A 76 -2.94 -18.77 -11.37
CA SER A 76 -2.43 -17.44 -11.72
C SER A 76 -3.33 -16.31 -11.25
N THR A 77 -2.74 -15.14 -11.05
CA THR A 77 -3.46 -13.89 -10.70
C THR A 77 -4.51 -13.50 -11.74
N SER A 78 -4.24 -13.75 -13.02
CA SER A 78 -5.21 -13.49 -14.10
C SER A 78 -6.42 -14.40 -13.99
N SER A 79 -6.22 -15.69 -13.71
CA SER A 79 -7.32 -16.65 -13.52
C SER A 79 -8.17 -16.30 -12.29
N PHE A 80 -7.54 -15.89 -11.19
CA PHE A 80 -8.24 -15.47 -9.99
C PHE A 80 -9.00 -14.16 -10.19
N SER A 81 -8.37 -13.15 -10.78
CA SER A 81 -9.02 -11.86 -11.08
C SER A 81 -10.24 -12.04 -11.98
N ALA A 82 -10.11 -12.86 -13.03
CA ALA A 82 -11.21 -13.15 -13.96
C ALA A 82 -12.36 -13.88 -13.24
N TRP A 83 -12.05 -14.93 -12.47
CA TRP A 83 -13.04 -15.65 -11.67
C TRP A 83 -13.76 -14.72 -10.68
N ARG A 84 -13.00 -13.96 -9.90
CA ARG A 84 -13.54 -13.05 -8.88
C ARG A 84 -14.44 -12.00 -9.51
N SER A 85 -14.03 -11.43 -10.64
CA SER A 85 -14.85 -10.47 -11.40
C SER A 85 -16.16 -11.11 -11.87
N GLN A 86 -16.12 -12.34 -12.41
CA GLN A 86 -17.31 -13.02 -12.93
C GLN A 86 -18.30 -13.40 -11.81
N VAL A 87 -17.83 -13.93 -10.68
CA VAL A 87 -18.69 -14.28 -9.54
C VAL A 87 -19.28 -13.01 -8.92
N ARG A 88 -18.48 -11.96 -8.75
CA ARG A 88 -18.98 -10.66 -8.26
C ARG A 88 -20.06 -10.10 -9.18
N SER A 89 -19.84 -10.11 -10.50
CA SER A 89 -20.84 -9.68 -11.48
C SER A 89 -22.15 -10.49 -11.36
N ALA A 90 -22.05 -11.81 -11.16
CA ALA A 90 -23.21 -12.68 -10.93
C ALA A 90 -23.99 -12.28 -9.67
N LEU A 91 -23.29 -12.15 -8.54
CA LEU A 91 -23.89 -11.75 -7.25
C LEU A 91 -24.55 -10.37 -7.35
N THR A 92 -23.89 -9.42 -7.99
CA THR A 92 -24.41 -8.06 -8.17
C THR A 92 -25.70 -8.08 -9.01
N ALA A 93 -25.74 -8.88 -10.08
CA ALA A 93 -26.91 -9.00 -10.93
C ALA A 93 -28.07 -9.76 -10.24
N PHE A 94 -27.75 -10.83 -9.51
CA PHE A 94 -28.74 -11.70 -8.85
C PHE A 94 -29.53 -11.00 -7.74
N PHE A 95 -28.91 -10.06 -7.01
CA PHE A 95 -29.58 -9.28 -5.98
C PHE A 95 -30.26 -8.01 -6.50
N GLY A 96 -30.24 -7.76 -7.81
CA GLY A 96 -30.77 -6.52 -8.38
C GLY A 96 -30.06 -5.27 -7.85
N THR A 97 -28.90 -5.41 -7.19
CA THR A 97 -28.06 -4.28 -6.76
C THR A 97 -27.34 -3.66 -7.96
N ALA A 98 -27.14 -4.43 -9.02
CA ALA A 98 -27.22 -3.86 -10.35
C ALA A 98 -28.70 -3.57 -10.63
N LYS A 99 -29.13 -2.33 -10.33
CA LYS A 99 -30.16 -1.72 -11.18
C LYS A 99 -29.70 -2.01 -12.61
N PRO A 100 -30.51 -2.68 -13.45
CA PRO A 100 -30.15 -2.90 -14.85
C PRO A 100 -29.59 -1.57 -15.33
N VAL A 101 -28.38 -1.57 -15.87
CA VAL A 101 -27.88 -0.38 -16.56
C VAL A 101 -28.99 -0.11 -17.54
N ALA A 102 -29.79 0.94 -17.28
CA ALA A 102 -30.88 1.31 -18.16
C ALA A 102 -30.22 1.34 -19.53
N THR A 103 -30.60 0.38 -20.37
CA THR A 103 -29.98 0.20 -21.69
C THR A 103 -29.94 1.58 -22.28
N ALA A 104 -28.74 2.07 -22.60
CA ALA A 104 -28.57 3.43 -23.09
C ALA A 104 -29.59 3.60 -24.21
N ASP A 105 -30.65 4.35 -23.92
CA ASP A 105 -31.61 4.68 -24.94
C ASP A 105 -30.79 5.52 -25.92
N PRO A 106 -30.66 5.09 -27.19
CA PRO A 106 -29.89 5.83 -28.18
C PRO A 106 -30.33 7.31 -28.24
N ASP A 107 -31.57 7.60 -27.85
CA ASP A 107 -32.17 8.93 -27.91
C ASP A 107 -32.19 9.70 -26.59
N ASP A 108 -31.66 9.15 -25.48
CA ASP A 108 -31.64 9.90 -24.23
C ASP A 108 -30.62 11.06 -24.23
N ASN A 109 -30.87 12.02 -23.34
CA ASN A 109 -30.05 13.22 -23.20
C ASN A 109 -28.58 12.92 -22.81
N TRP A 110 -28.30 11.76 -22.21
CA TRP A 110 -26.93 11.36 -21.89
C TRP A 110 -26.20 10.81 -23.11
N SER A 111 -26.88 10.04 -23.97
CA SER A 111 -26.37 9.52 -25.24
C SER A 111 -26.05 10.67 -26.19
N LYS A 112 -26.98 11.63 -26.34
CA LYS A 112 -26.77 12.87 -27.11
C LYS A 112 -25.60 13.69 -26.60
N LEU A 113 -25.50 13.88 -25.28
CA LEU A 113 -24.37 14.58 -24.66
C LEU A 113 -23.03 13.88 -24.95
N MET A 114 -22.97 12.55 -24.95
CA MET A 114 -21.74 11.82 -25.29
C MET A 114 -21.36 12.02 -26.76
N THR A 115 -22.33 11.97 -27.68
CA THR A 115 -22.13 12.26 -29.12
C THR A 115 -21.63 13.70 -29.35
N ASP A 116 -22.17 14.67 -28.63
CA ASP A 116 -21.72 16.06 -28.70
C ASP A 116 -20.26 16.19 -28.24
N LEU A 117 -19.88 15.51 -27.16
CA LEU A 117 -18.50 15.49 -26.68
C LEU A 117 -17.55 14.81 -27.67
N GLU A 118 -17.98 13.71 -28.30
CA GLU A 118 -17.22 13.06 -29.39
C GLU A 118 -16.99 14.04 -30.55
N THR A 119 -18.06 14.71 -30.99
CA THR A 119 -18.03 15.71 -32.07
C THR A 119 -17.14 16.90 -31.72
N ALA A 120 -17.11 17.31 -30.44
CA ALA A 120 -16.21 18.33 -29.91
C ALA A 120 -14.74 17.87 -29.76
N GLY A 121 -14.39 16.69 -30.27
CA GLY A 121 -13.02 16.16 -30.30
C GLY A 121 -12.54 15.59 -28.96
N VAL A 122 -13.45 15.23 -28.05
CA VAL A 122 -13.06 14.59 -26.79
C VAL A 122 -12.62 13.14 -27.05
N PRO A 123 -11.41 12.73 -26.65
CA PRO A 123 -10.93 11.36 -26.88
C PRO A 123 -11.81 10.32 -26.16
N ALA A 124 -12.11 9.20 -26.83
CA ALA A 124 -12.94 8.11 -26.31
C ALA A 124 -12.54 7.63 -24.89
N LYS A 125 -11.24 7.62 -24.57
CA LYS A 125 -10.74 7.28 -23.23
C LYS A 125 -11.28 8.19 -22.12
N LYS A 126 -11.53 9.47 -22.41
CA LYS A 126 -12.09 10.43 -21.45
C LYS A 126 -13.60 10.29 -21.30
N LEU A 127 -14.29 9.79 -22.33
CA LEU A 127 -15.73 9.55 -22.30
C LEU A 127 -16.13 8.42 -21.36
N ILE A 128 -15.22 7.48 -21.09
CA ILE A 128 -15.41 6.44 -20.05
C ILE A 128 -15.86 7.06 -18.72
N ALA A 129 -15.30 8.22 -18.35
CA ALA A 129 -15.69 8.92 -17.13
C ALA A 129 -17.15 9.41 -17.20
N VAL A 130 -17.56 9.97 -18.34
CA VAL A 130 -18.92 10.45 -18.61
C VAL A 130 -19.91 9.28 -18.60
N THR A 131 -19.56 8.15 -19.20
CA THR A 131 -20.38 6.92 -19.16
C THR A 131 -20.62 6.44 -17.73
N VAL A 132 -19.59 6.47 -16.87
CA VAL A 132 -19.74 6.08 -15.46
C VAL A 132 -20.72 7.02 -14.73
N LEU A 133 -20.62 8.33 -14.97
CA LEU A 133 -21.53 9.32 -14.37
C LEU A 133 -22.96 9.18 -14.92
N ALA A 134 -23.12 9.06 -16.24
CA ALA A 134 -24.39 8.88 -16.91
C ALA A 134 -25.12 7.63 -16.40
N ASN A 135 -24.40 6.51 -16.23
CA ASN A 135 -24.99 5.29 -15.69
C ASN A 135 -25.47 5.46 -14.24
N ALA A 136 -24.73 6.19 -13.41
CA ALA A 136 -25.16 6.51 -12.05
C ALA A 136 -26.41 7.42 -12.05
N ALA A 137 -26.44 8.43 -12.92
CA ALA A 137 -27.59 9.34 -13.03
C ALA A 137 -28.84 8.64 -13.59
N ARG A 138 -28.69 7.79 -14.62
CA ARG A 138 -29.77 6.98 -15.20
C ARG A 138 -30.40 6.04 -14.17
N GLN A 139 -29.62 5.49 -13.24
CA GLN A 139 -30.14 4.67 -12.14
C GLN A 139 -31.12 5.43 -11.23
N GLU A 140 -31.06 6.77 -11.21
CA GLU A 140 -31.96 7.63 -10.46
C GLU A 140 -32.87 8.47 -11.39
N ALA A 141 -32.98 8.06 -12.66
CA ALA A 141 -33.76 8.73 -13.70
C ALA A 141 -33.43 10.23 -13.88
N LEU A 142 -32.17 10.62 -13.64
CA LEU A 142 -31.71 12.00 -13.77
C LEU A 142 -31.18 12.29 -15.18
N ALA A 143 -31.78 13.27 -15.85
CA ALA A 143 -31.22 13.88 -17.05
C ALA A 143 -30.03 14.82 -16.71
N PRO A 144 -29.11 15.13 -17.65
CA PRO A 144 -27.97 16.02 -17.40
C PRO A 144 -28.34 17.37 -16.76
N ILE A 145 -29.47 17.96 -17.14
CA ILE A 145 -29.97 19.22 -16.58
C ILE A 145 -30.46 19.12 -15.12
N LYS A 146 -30.85 17.93 -14.68
CA LYS A 146 -31.37 17.68 -13.31
C LYS A 146 -30.30 17.26 -12.31
N VAL A 147 -29.05 17.10 -12.75
CA VAL A 147 -27.95 16.73 -11.86
C VAL A 147 -27.58 17.91 -10.97
N SER A 148 -27.92 17.83 -9.68
CA SER A 148 -27.56 18.86 -8.70
C SER A 148 -26.17 18.63 -8.09
N HIS A 149 -25.61 19.68 -7.48
CA HIS A 149 -24.38 19.60 -6.69
C HIS A 149 -24.51 18.61 -5.54
N SER A 150 -25.64 18.64 -4.81
CA SER A 150 -25.90 17.71 -3.69
C SER A 150 -25.91 16.25 -4.15
N TRP A 151 -26.47 15.97 -5.33
CA TRP A 151 -26.46 14.63 -5.90
C TRP A 151 -25.04 14.22 -6.32
N LEU A 152 -24.30 15.09 -7.02
CA LEU A 152 -22.90 14.82 -7.39
C LEU A 152 -22.04 14.54 -6.15
N GLN A 153 -22.29 15.27 -5.08
CA GLN A 153 -21.63 15.11 -3.78
C GLN A 153 -21.97 13.75 -3.17
N GLY A 154 -23.24 13.37 -3.09
CA GLY A 154 -23.68 12.05 -2.62
C GLY A 154 -23.14 10.89 -3.47
N ALA A 155 -23.08 11.05 -4.80
CA ALA A 155 -22.51 10.07 -5.71
C ALA A 155 -20.99 9.89 -5.53
N VAL A 156 -20.28 10.97 -5.17
CA VAL A 156 -18.86 10.93 -4.82
C VAL A 156 -18.64 10.26 -3.45
N ASP A 157 -19.55 10.47 -2.50
CA ASP A 157 -19.44 9.94 -1.14
C ASP A 157 -19.68 8.44 -1.09
N THR A 158 -20.69 7.99 -1.82
CA THR A 158 -21.04 6.58 -2.01
C THR A 158 -20.11 5.84 -2.97
N ALA A 159 -19.13 6.53 -3.59
CA ALA A 159 -18.16 5.89 -4.47
C ALA A 159 -17.27 4.91 -3.70
N ASP A 160 -17.50 3.63 -3.95
CA ASP A 160 -16.83 2.46 -3.38
C ASP A 160 -15.39 2.26 -3.85
N THR A 161 -14.99 2.90 -4.96
CA THR A 161 -13.64 2.81 -5.51
C THR A 161 -13.02 4.17 -5.83
N PRO A 162 -11.69 4.33 -5.67
CA PRO A 162 -10.97 5.54 -6.12
C PRO A 162 -11.11 5.79 -7.63
N GLY A 163 -11.36 4.75 -8.42
CA GLY A 163 -11.66 4.86 -9.85
C GLY A 163 -12.97 5.59 -10.09
N ARG A 164 -14.06 5.11 -9.49
CA ARG A 164 -15.41 5.70 -9.61
C ARG A 164 -15.44 7.16 -9.15
N HIS A 165 -14.84 7.46 -8.01
CA HIS A 165 -14.67 8.84 -7.52
C HIS A 165 -13.96 9.74 -8.54
N ARG A 166 -12.83 9.29 -9.11
CA ARG A 166 -12.09 10.06 -10.12
C ARG A 166 -12.89 10.23 -11.41
N SER A 167 -13.63 9.21 -11.82
CA SER A 167 -14.49 9.28 -13.01
C SER A 167 -15.60 10.31 -12.85
N ILE A 168 -16.31 10.33 -11.72
CA ILE A 168 -17.38 11.32 -11.47
C ILE A 168 -16.83 12.75 -11.54
N LYS A 169 -15.69 13.02 -10.88
CA LYS A 169 -15.03 14.34 -10.94
C LYS A 169 -14.56 14.72 -12.34
N ALA A 170 -13.96 13.77 -13.05
CA ALA A 170 -13.45 14.00 -14.41
C ALA A 170 -14.60 14.28 -15.39
N ALA A 171 -15.71 13.54 -15.28
CA ALA A 171 -16.91 13.74 -16.07
C ALA A 171 -17.53 15.11 -15.83
N SER A 172 -17.75 15.49 -14.57
CA SER A 172 -18.29 16.80 -14.19
C SER A 172 -17.46 17.95 -14.81
N LYS A 173 -16.14 17.91 -14.62
CA LYS A 173 -15.23 18.91 -15.20
C LYS A 173 -15.27 18.94 -16.73
N LEU A 174 -15.35 17.77 -17.36
CA LEU A 174 -15.37 17.65 -18.82
C LEU A 174 -16.68 18.20 -19.41
N ILE A 175 -17.82 17.86 -18.83
CA ILE A 175 -19.14 18.38 -19.24
C ILE A 175 -19.17 19.91 -19.11
N HIS A 176 -18.76 20.44 -17.94
CA HIS A 176 -18.72 21.88 -17.72
C HIS A 176 -17.81 22.61 -18.73
N LYS A 177 -16.62 22.05 -19.02
CA LYS A 177 -15.67 22.63 -19.97
C LYS A 177 -16.27 22.77 -21.38
N HIS A 178 -17.07 21.81 -21.80
CA HIS A 178 -17.64 21.76 -23.15
C HIS A 178 -19.09 22.27 -23.22
N ARG A 179 -19.65 22.81 -22.13
CA ARG A 179 -21.08 23.17 -22.01
C ARG A 179 -21.62 24.04 -23.16
N ASN A 180 -20.78 24.90 -23.75
CA ASN A 180 -21.19 25.85 -24.78
C ASN A 180 -21.32 25.21 -26.18
N VAL A 181 -20.85 23.97 -26.36
CA VAL A 181 -20.92 23.23 -27.63
C VAL A 181 -21.85 22.02 -27.56
N LEU A 182 -22.55 21.82 -26.44
CA LEU A 182 -23.50 20.72 -26.27
C LEU A 182 -24.88 21.13 -26.78
N SER A 183 -25.52 20.24 -27.52
CA SER A 183 -26.91 20.37 -27.97
C SER A 183 -27.92 20.10 -26.85
N VAL A 184 -27.48 19.38 -25.80
CA VAL A 184 -28.28 19.05 -24.62
C VAL A 184 -28.02 20.05 -23.50
N GLU A 185 -29.08 20.54 -22.86
CA GLU A 185 -28.95 21.37 -21.66
C GLU A 185 -28.32 20.59 -20.50
N THR A 186 -27.32 21.19 -19.86
CA THR A 186 -26.59 20.61 -18.72
C THR A 186 -26.70 21.49 -17.49
N SER A 187 -26.78 20.87 -16.32
CA SER A 187 -26.80 21.59 -15.05
C SER A 187 -25.58 22.52 -14.88
N PRO A 188 -25.75 23.74 -14.34
CA PRO A 188 -24.63 24.61 -14.00
C PRO A 188 -23.68 23.98 -12.95
N ASP A 189 -24.19 23.02 -12.17
CA ASP A 189 -23.47 22.42 -11.04
C ASP A 189 -22.30 21.53 -11.46
N PHE A 190 -22.21 21.09 -12.73
CA PHE A 190 -21.05 20.32 -13.22
C PHE A 190 -19.71 21.07 -13.08
N GLY A 191 -19.73 22.40 -12.93
CA GLY A 191 -18.55 23.23 -12.69
C GLY A 191 -18.15 23.35 -11.21
N ILE A 192 -19.02 22.97 -10.29
CA ILE A 192 -18.79 23.11 -8.86
C ILE A 192 -17.93 21.93 -8.36
N PRO A 193 -16.79 22.18 -7.70
CA PRO A 193 -15.95 21.10 -7.20
C PRO A 193 -16.68 20.23 -6.17
N VAL A 194 -16.77 18.93 -6.44
CA VAL A 194 -17.16 17.92 -5.46
C VAL A 194 -15.93 17.20 -4.88
N GLN A 195 -16.01 16.84 -3.60
CA GLN A 195 -14.94 16.14 -2.88
C GLN A 195 -15.55 15.06 -2.02
N LYS A 196 -14.95 13.87 -1.92
CA LYS A 196 -15.44 12.86 -0.98
C LYS A 196 -15.58 13.46 0.42
N SER A 197 -16.82 13.60 0.89
CA SER A 197 -17.19 13.93 2.26
C SER A 197 -16.33 13.05 3.11
N ARG A 198 -15.44 13.70 3.86
CA ARG A 198 -14.32 13.02 4.47
C ARG A 198 -14.91 12.10 5.53
N THR A 199 -14.93 10.79 5.27
CA THR A 199 -14.99 9.77 6.33
C THR A 199 -13.82 9.93 7.30
N HIS A 200 -12.79 10.69 6.95
CA HIS A 200 -11.67 11.01 7.82
C HIS A 200 -11.90 12.33 8.58
N CYS A 201 -11.53 12.33 9.86
CA CYS A 201 -11.57 13.50 10.75
C CYS A 201 -11.15 14.81 10.05
N ARG A 202 -12.09 15.77 9.96
CA ARG A 202 -11.83 17.12 9.42
C ARG A 202 -11.01 17.90 10.45
N ARG A 203 -9.74 18.14 10.13
CA ARG A 203 -8.84 18.97 10.93
C ARG A 203 -9.38 20.40 11.06
N LEU A 204 -9.34 20.94 12.27
CA LEU A 204 -9.60 22.35 12.55
C LEU A 204 -8.29 23.14 12.47
N ALA A 205 -8.41 24.41 12.10
CA ALA A 205 -7.34 25.37 12.35
C ALA A 205 -7.14 25.48 13.86
N LEU A 206 -5.87 25.58 14.28
CA LEU A 206 -5.54 25.88 15.67
C LEU A 206 -5.88 27.38 15.91
N PRO A 207 -6.50 27.74 17.04
CA PRO A 207 -6.74 29.12 17.41
C PRO A 207 -5.41 29.80 17.76
N GLU A 208 -5.34 31.13 17.67
CA GLU A 208 -4.25 31.88 18.32
C GLU A 208 -4.44 31.81 19.85
N PRO A 209 -3.38 31.62 20.66
CA PRO A 209 -1.95 31.63 20.32
C PRO A 209 -1.36 30.26 19.88
N LEU A 210 -2.14 29.19 19.94
CA LEU A 210 -1.70 27.81 19.72
C LEU A 210 -1.14 27.57 18.30
N SER A 211 -1.73 28.20 17.28
CA SER A 211 -1.21 28.16 15.89
C SER A 211 0.21 28.70 15.79
N THR A 212 0.49 29.83 16.44
CA THR A 212 1.82 30.47 16.43
C THR A 212 2.86 29.57 17.10
N GLU A 213 2.53 28.98 18.25
CA GLU A 213 3.42 28.04 18.93
C GLU A 213 3.68 26.79 18.09
N ALA A 214 2.63 26.22 17.48
CA ALA A 214 2.75 25.02 16.68
C ALA A 214 3.59 25.22 15.41
N GLU A 215 3.47 26.37 14.74
CA GLU A 215 4.33 26.71 13.62
C GLU A 215 5.78 26.96 14.08
N THR A 216 5.98 27.62 15.22
CA THR A 216 7.33 27.80 15.82
C THR A 216 7.99 26.45 16.13
N TRP A 217 7.25 25.52 16.72
CA TRP A 217 7.70 24.15 16.97
C TRP A 217 8.02 23.42 15.67
N LYS A 218 7.14 23.50 14.66
CA LYS A 218 7.36 22.90 13.34
C LYS A 218 8.64 23.41 12.68
N GLN A 219 8.88 24.73 12.71
CA GLN A 219 10.11 25.32 12.17
C GLN A 219 11.35 24.84 12.94
N THR A 220 11.28 24.79 14.27
CA THR A 220 12.35 24.26 15.13
C THR A 220 12.67 22.81 14.77
N ARG A 221 11.65 21.98 14.53
CA ARG A 221 11.82 20.59 14.09
C ARG A 221 12.47 20.45 12.72
N ILE A 222 12.14 21.32 11.77
CA ILE A 222 12.77 21.32 10.44
C ILE A 222 14.24 21.72 10.55
N GLN A 223 14.53 22.76 11.34
CA GLN A 223 15.88 23.27 11.51
C GLN A 223 16.78 22.33 12.32
N GLY A 224 16.21 21.61 13.28
CA GLY A 224 16.91 20.77 14.25
C GLY A 224 17.60 21.57 15.35
N GLU A 225 17.87 20.92 16.47
CA GLU A 225 18.55 21.53 17.62
C GLU A 225 20.06 21.45 17.45
N ARG A 226 20.76 22.56 17.73
CA ARG A 226 22.23 22.55 17.82
C ARG A 226 22.63 21.90 19.15
N LYS A 227 23.06 20.64 19.13
CA LYS A 227 23.49 19.90 20.34
C LYS A 227 24.94 19.42 20.22
N GLY A 228 25.70 19.55 21.32
CA GLY A 228 27.06 19.05 21.51
C GLY A 228 28.20 19.99 21.07
N HIS A 229 29.44 19.58 21.35
CA HIS A 229 30.67 20.40 21.23
C HIS A 229 30.97 20.92 19.80
N ARG A 230 30.33 20.38 18.76
CA ARG A 230 30.50 20.84 17.36
C ARG A 230 29.26 21.51 16.75
N ARG A 231 28.25 21.85 17.57
CA ARG A 231 26.97 22.45 17.13
C ARG A 231 26.30 21.69 15.96
N LYS A 232 26.51 20.37 15.87
CA LYS A 232 25.82 19.55 14.85
C LYS A 232 24.32 19.64 15.11
N ARG A 233 23.55 19.94 14.06
CA ARG A 233 22.08 19.92 14.11
C ARG A 233 21.64 18.47 14.32
N LYS A 234 21.20 18.14 15.53
CA LYS A 234 20.55 16.86 15.86
C LYS A 234 19.04 17.04 15.75
N SER A 235 18.34 15.95 15.47
CA SER A 235 16.85 15.90 15.45
C SER A 235 16.14 16.68 14.34
N ALA A 236 16.87 17.28 13.39
CA ALA A 236 16.27 17.88 12.20
C ALA A 236 15.44 16.84 11.43
N CYS A 237 14.28 17.24 10.91
CA CYS A 237 13.47 16.40 10.03
C CYS A 237 13.07 17.11 8.75
N SER A 238 12.73 16.34 7.72
CA SER A 238 12.23 16.92 6.47
C SER A 238 10.92 17.70 6.67
N PRO A 239 10.63 18.72 5.83
CA PRO A 239 9.37 19.45 5.90
C PRO A 239 8.14 18.55 5.85
N ALA A 240 8.16 17.51 5.02
CA ALA A 240 7.08 16.54 4.93
C ALA A 240 6.84 15.77 6.25
N ARG A 241 7.90 15.47 7.01
CA ARG A 241 7.79 14.80 8.30
C ARG A 241 7.29 15.74 9.40
N ALA A 242 7.70 17.01 9.37
CA ALA A 242 7.18 18.03 10.26
C ALA A 242 5.67 18.24 10.00
N GLU A 243 5.26 18.28 8.73
CA GLU A 243 3.85 18.37 8.33
C GLU A 243 3.05 17.15 8.79
N GLN A 244 3.62 15.93 8.70
CA GLN A 244 2.99 14.74 9.26
C GLN A 244 2.81 14.83 10.78
N ALA A 245 3.77 15.37 11.51
CA ALA A 245 3.64 15.58 12.95
C ALA A 245 2.52 16.57 13.27
N MET A 246 2.41 17.65 12.50
CA MET A 246 1.32 18.63 12.60
C MET A 246 -0.07 18.04 12.36
N ARG A 247 -0.18 16.99 11.54
CA ARG A 247 -1.46 16.26 11.38
C ARG A 247 -1.90 15.55 12.65
N GLY A 248 -0.96 15.11 13.49
CA GLY A 248 -1.24 14.55 14.81
C GLY A 248 -1.64 15.64 15.80
N VAL A 249 -0.93 16.78 15.77
CA VAL A 249 -1.25 17.93 16.63
C VAL A 249 -2.67 18.45 16.37
N THR A 250 -2.98 18.75 15.11
CA THR A 250 -4.32 19.23 14.69
C THR A 250 -5.42 18.19 14.85
N TYR A 251 -5.07 16.90 14.89
CA TYR A 251 -6.03 15.84 15.20
C TYR A 251 -6.44 15.86 16.66
N VAL A 252 -5.47 15.84 17.57
CA VAL A 252 -5.76 15.81 19.02
C VAL A 252 -6.54 17.05 19.43
N TYR A 253 -6.16 18.23 18.91
CA TYR A 253 -6.97 19.45 19.10
C TYR A 253 -8.42 19.28 18.62
N ARG A 254 -8.63 18.79 17.39
CA ARG A 254 -9.98 18.53 16.86
C ARG A 254 -10.75 17.56 17.76
N ALA A 255 -10.10 16.48 18.20
CA ALA A 255 -10.73 15.47 19.04
C ALA A 255 -11.15 16.05 20.40
N MET A 256 -10.33 16.91 21.01
CA MET A 256 -10.69 17.60 22.25
C MET A 256 -11.90 18.53 22.06
N VAL A 257 -11.93 19.30 20.97
CA VAL A 257 -13.07 20.17 20.64
C VAL A 257 -14.36 19.36 20.43
N ASP A 258 -14.27 18.28 19.66
CA ASP A 258 -15.41 17.41 19.36
C ASP A 258 -15.93 16.70 20.62
N ALA A 259 -15.02 16.32 21.52
CA ALA A 259 -15.35 15.78 22.83
C ALA A 259 -15.95 16.80 23.82
N LYS A 260 -16.07 18.08 23.41
CA LYS A 260 -16.51 19.22 24.23
C LYS A 260 -15.59 19.50 25.42
N LEU A 261 -14.34 19.07 25.32
CA LEU A 261 -13.30 19.34 26.31
C LEU A 261 -12.70 20.74 26.15
N LEU A 262 -12.74 21.27 24.93
CA LEU A 262 -12.29 22.62 24.57
C LEU A 262 -13.35 23.32 23.74
N GLN A 263 -13.41 24.65 23.86
CA GLN A 263 -14.23 25.49 23.00
C GLN A 263 -13.40 25.97 21.79
N PRO A 264 -13.87 25.82 20.54
CA PRO A 264 -13.05 26.05 19.35
C PRO A 264 -12.53 27.49 19.15
N GLU A 265 -13.20 28.47 19.76
CA GLU A 265 -12.93 29.90 19.61
C GLU A 265 -12.25 30.50 20.87
N GLN A 266 -12.10 29.69 21.92
CA GLN A 266 -11.44 30.14 23.14
C GLN A 266 -9.92 30.05 22.95
N ALA A 267 -9.23 31.14 23.27
CA ALA A 267 -7.78 31.13 23.38
C ALA A 267 -7.39 30.08 24.43
N CYS A 268 -6.66 29.06 23.99
CA CYS A 268 -6.14 28.00 24.84
C CYS A 268 -4.61 27.95 24.71
N SER A 269 -3.96 27.75 25.84
CA SER A 269 -2.51 27.58 25.92
C SER A 269 -2.12 26.11 25.82
N VAL A 270 -0.88 25.83 25.40
CA VAL A 270 -0.35 24.46 25.42
C VAL A 270 -0.34 23.89 26.84
N SER A 271 -0.15 24.74 27.86
CA SER A 271 -0.19 24.35 29.27
C SER A 271 -1.54 23.76 29.69
N GLU A 272 -2.65 24.36 29.27
CA GLU A 272 -4.00 23.86 29.59
C GLU A 272 -4.28 22.54 28.87
N MET A 273 -3.75 22.38 27.66
CA MET A 273 -3.93 21.18 26.86
C MET A 273 -2.90 20.07 27.15
N ALA A 274 -1.91 20.34 28.00
CA ALA A 274 -0.97 19.35 28.52
C ALA A 274 -1.60 18.47 29.63
N ASN A 275 -2.87 18.72 29.97
CA ASN A 275 -3.60 17.96 30.97
C ASN A 275 -3.79 16.49 30.51
N PRO A 276 -3.28 15.51 31.29
CA PRO A 276 -3.36 14.09 30.96
C PRO A 276 -4.79 13.58 30.78
N SER A 277 -5.74 13.99 31.62
CA SER A 277 -7.14 13.54 31.55
C SER A 277 -7.83 13.95 30.24
N LEU A 278 -7.42 15.06 29.61
CA LEU A 278 -7.94 15.45 28.30
C LEU A 278 -7.48 14.50 27.19
N LEU A 279 -6.23 14.02 27.28
CA LEU A 279 -5.67 13.10 26.31
C LEU A 279 -6.26 11.69 26.48
N GLU A 280 -6.48 11.26 27.73
CA GLU A 280 -7.15 10.01 28.09
C GLU A 280 -8.55 9.92 27.45
N GLU A 281 -9.40 10.93 27.66
CA GLU A 281 -10.74 10.99 27.07
C GLU A 281 -10.71 10.94 25.53
N VAL A 282 -9.74 11.62 24.90
CA VAL A 282 -9.54 11.57 23.44
C VAL A 282 -9.22 10.14 22.98
N ILE A 283 -8.32 9.45 23.66
CA ILE A 283 -7.92 8.08 23.32
C ILE A 283 -9.12 7.14 23.50
N GLU A 284 -9.81 7.20 24.64
CA GLU A 284 -10.96 6.35 24.92
C GLU A 284 -12.09 6.55 23.90
N ARG A 285 -12.43 7.79 23.55
CA ARG A 285 -13.47 8.07 22.56
C ARG A 285 -13.10 7.54 21.18
N GLU A 286 -11.86 7.69 20.76
CA GLU A 286 -11.43 7.17 19.46
C GLU A 286 -11.47 5.63 19.43
N LEU A 287 -10.94 4.97 20.46
CA LEU A 287 -10.95 3.51 20.56
C LEU A 287 -12.37 2.93 20.62
N ASN A 288 -13.31 3.65 21.25
CA ASN A 288 -14.72 3.29 21.31
C ASN A 288 -15.53 3.74 20.07
N GLY A 289 -14.90 4.38 19.08
CA GLY A 289 -15.58 4.86 17.88
C GLY A 289 -16.66 5.91 18.14
N LYS A 290 -16.50 6.73 19.19
CA LYS A 290 -17.48 7.75 19.61
C LYS A 290 -17.41 9.06 18.81
N PHE A 291 -16.44 9.20 17.90
CA PHE A 291 -16.33 10.35 17.02
C PHE A 291 -17.11 10.14 15.71
N ASP A 292 -17.57 11.22 15.11
CA ASP A 292 -18.34 11.21 13.84
C ASP A 292 -17.46 10.94 12.59
N TRP A 293 -16.29 10.33 12.77
CA TRP A 293 -15.38 9.95 11.69
C TRP A 293 -14.95 8.48 11.80
N GLU A 294 -14.42 7.95 10.70
CA GLU A 294 -13.88 6.59 10.64
C GLU A 294 -12.78 6.41 11.69
N PRO A 295 -12.90 5.43 12.59
CA PRO A 295 -11.93 5.19 13.64
C PRO A 295 -10.52 4.95 13.08
N LEU A 296 -9.54 5.60 13.71
CA LEU A 296 -8.14 5.40 13.42
C LEU A 296 -7.71 4.01 13.84
N GLN A 297 -6.79 3.43 13.06
CA GLN A 297 -6.06 2.25 13.50
C GLN A 297 -5.23 2.62 14.76
N PRO A 298 -5.10 1.72 15.75
CA PRO A 298 -4.36 1.99 16.99
C PRO A 298 -2.95 2.53 16.75
N THR A 299 -2.27 2.04 15.71
CA THR A 299 -0.93 2.52 15.31
C THR A 299 -0.93 4.00 14.92
N THR A 300 -1.97 4.44 14.21
CA THR A 300 -2.10 5.82 13.74
C THR A 300 -2.49 6.74 14.89
N LEU A 301 -3.43 6.30 15.74
CA LEU A 301 -3.80 7.02 16.95
C LEU A 301 -2.59 7.23 17.85
N PHE A 302 -1.84 6.15 18.14
CA PHE A 302 -0.58 6.21 18.90
C PHE A 302 0.41 7.22 18.30
N GLU A 303 0.60 7.22 16.96
CA GLU A 303 1.47 8.21 16.30
C GLU A 303 0.98 9.64 16.51
N TYR A 304 -0.33 9.89 16.45
CA TYR A 304 -0.90 11.22 16.65
C TYR A 304 -0.78 11.71 18.09
N VAL A 305 -1.13 10.89 19.09
CA VAL A 305 -0.98 11.26 20.51
C VAL A 305 0.50 11.40 20.90
N ASN A 306 1.39 10.59 20.32
CA ASN A 306 2.82 10.76 20.55
C ASN A 306 3.38 12.02 19.85
N ASN A 307 2.83 12.45 18.71
CA ASN A 307 3.18 13.74 18.11
C ASN A 307 2.66 14.91 18.94
N TRP A 308 1.45 14.81 19.51
CA TRP A 308 0.91 15.77 20.47
C TRP A 308 1.84 15.93 21.68
N LYS A 309 2.23 14.82 22.30
CA LYS A 309 3.21 14.82 23.39
C LYS A 309 4.52 15.52 23.02
N LEU A 310 5.07 15.23 21.83
CA LEU A 310 6.31 15.87 21.37
C LEU A 310 6.15 17.37 21.11
N PHE A 311 4.94 17.81 20.75
CA PHE A 311 4.60 19.21 20.63
C PHE A 311 4.55 19.88 22.01
N VAL A 312 3.81 19.32 22.97
CA VAL A 312 3.76 19.80 24.38
C VAL A 312 5.17 19.99 24.95
N ARG A 313 6.01 18.95 24.85
CA ARG A 313 7.42 19.02 25.29
C ARG A 313 8.23 20.06 24.52
N GLY A 314 7.98 20.19 23.22
CA GLY A 314 8.69 21.12 22.35
C GLY A 314 8.30 22.59 22.59
N SER A 315 7.11 22.85 23.13
CA SER A 315 6.68 24.16 23.63
C SER A 315 7.22 24.48 25.03
N GLY A 316 8.02 23.58 25.64
CA GLY A 316 8.65 23.82 26.94
C GLY A 316 7.85 23.37 28.16
N HIS A 317 6.76 22.61 27.96
CA HIS A 317 5.97 22.05 29.05
C HIS A 317 6.41 20.62 29.42
N ASP A 318 6.13 20.21 30.66
CA ASP A 318 6.29 18.82 31.07
C ASP A 318 5.26 17.93 30.32
N ALA A 319 5.72 16.77 29.88
CA ALA A 319 4.94 15.81 29.11
C ALA A 319 5.11 14.38 29.64
N ASP A 320 5.63 14.22 30.85
CA ASP A 320 5.90 12.92 31.45
C ASP A 320 4.58 12.24 31.89
N ALA A 321 3.65 12.98 32.47
CA ALA A 321 2.30 12.48 32.76
C ALA A 321 1.54 12.05 31.49
N LEU A 322 1.77 12.70 30.35
CA LEU A 322 1.24 12.25 29.06
C LEU A 322 1.89 10.94 28.58
N THR A 323 3.14 10.68 28.98
CA THR A 323 3.83 9.43 28.65
C THR A 323 3.25 8.26 29.45
N GLU A 324 2.96 8.48 30.72
CA GLU A 324 2.32 7.49 31.60
C GLU A 324 0.95 7.08 31.04
N ILE A 325 0.07 8.06 30.79
CA ILE A 325 -1.27 7.77 30.23
C ILE A 325 -1.19 7.04 28.89
N ILE A 326 -0.32 7.46 27.95
CA ILE A 326 -0.17 6.74 26.68
C ILE A 326 0.30 5.29 26.90
N SER A 327 1.03 5.00 27.97
CA SER A 327 1.54 3.66 28.26
C SER A 327 0.51 2.76 28.94
N ASP A 328 -0.52 3.34 29.57
CA ASP A 328 -1.59 2.59 30.27
C ASP A 328 -2.58 1.91 29.31
N PHE A 329 -2.65 2.35 28.05
CA PHE A 329 -3.51 1.74 27.04
C PHE A 329 -2.87 0.49 26.43
N SER A 330 -3.48 -0.67 26.70
CA SER A 330 -3.05 -1.97 26.17
C SER A 330 -3.02 -2.02 24.63
N GLU A 331 -3.89 -1.24 23.96
CA GLU A 331 -3.96 -1.09 22.51
C GLU A 331 -2.70 -0.44 21.92
N PHE A 332 -1.93 0.25 22.75
CA PHE A 332 -0.65 0.87 22.39
C PHE A 332 0.55 0.00 22.74
N GLU A 333 0.36 -1.06 23.53
CA GLU A 333 1.38 -2.07 23.72
C GLU A 333 1.77 -2.64 22.36
N ASN A 334 3.08 -2.79 22.15
CA ASN A 334 3.61 -3.45 20.96
C ASN A 334 3.23 -2.79 19.62
N VAL A 335 2.62 -1.60 19.58
CA VAL A 335 2.31 -0.85 18.34
C VAL A 335 3.54 -0.62 17.45
N LYS A 336 4.71 -0.47 18.06
CA LYS A 336 5.99 -0.35 17.34
C LYS A 336 6.66 -1.68 17.02
N SER A 337 6.20 -2.77 17.61
CA SER A 337 6.73 -4.11 17.36
C SER A 337 6.16 -4.70 16.06
N MET A 338 6.67 -5.87 15.68
CA MET A 338 6.12 -6.59 14.54
C MET A 338 4.67 -7.04 14.82
N SER A 339 3.73 -6.58 13.99
CA SER A 339 2.33 -7.01 14.08
C SER A 339 2.18 -8.53 13.93
N THR A 340 1.13 -9.11 14.52
CA THR A 340 0.80 -10.55 14.40
C THR A 340 0.78 -11.01 12.95
N SER A 341 0.09 -10.29 12.07
CA SER A 341 0.06 -10.60 10.63
C SER A 341 1.44 -10.64 9.94
N ARG A 342 2.39 -9.82 10.39
CA ARG A 342 3.77 -9.84 9.88
C ARG A 342 4.55 -11.01 10.48
N ARG A 343 4.32 -11.30 11.75
CA ARG A 343 4.90 -12.44 12.46
C ARG A 343 4.50 -13.75 11.79
N ASP A 344 3.20 -13.96 11.58
CA ASP A 344 2.63 -15.14 10.91
C ASP A 344 3.17 -15.28 9.49
N TRP A 345 3.32 -14.16 8.76
CA TRP A 345 3.94 -14.18 7.44
C TRP A 345 5.42 -14.60 7.50
N CYS A 346 6.20 -14.09 8.46
CA CYS A 346 7.61 -14.45 8.62
C CYS A 346 7.78 -15.92 8.98
N GLU A 347 6.94 -16.43 9.89
CA GLU A 347 6.90 -17.84 10.28
C GLU A 347 6.55 -18.73 9.08
N ALA A 348 5.45 -18.43 8.37
CA ALA A 348 5.04 -19.17 7.20
C ALA A 348 6.10 -19.13 6.07
N PHE A 349 6.84 -18.03 5.94
CA PHE A 349 7.95 -17.93 4.99
C PHE A 349 9.19 -18.71 5.44
N LEU A 350 9.51 -18.70 6.75
CA LEU A 350 10.63 -19.45 7.33
C LEU A 350 10.44 -20.96 7.21
N LEU A 351 9.21 -21.45 7.29
CA LEU A 351 8.88 -22.88 7.19
C LEU A 351 8.72 -23.37 5.74
N ASP A 352 8.53 -22.46 4.77
CA ASP A 352 8.31 -22.79 3.36
C ASP A 352 9.61 -22.68 2.54
N HIS A 353 10.38 -23.78 2.50
CA HIS A 353 11.64 -23.84 1.75
C HIS A 353 11.48 -23.60 0.24
N HIS A 354 10.32 -23.94 -0.34
CA HIS A 354 10.05 -23.66 -1.73
C HIS A 354 9.94 -22.15 -1.98
N LYS A 355 9.19 -21.41 -1.14
CA LYS A 355 9.13 -19.94 -1.21
C LYS A 355 10.50 -19.29 -1.01
N GLN A 356 11.34 -19.82 -0.12
CA GLN A 356 12.71 -19.33 0.06
C GLN A 356 13.55 -19.54 -1.19
N ALA A 357 13.50 -20.73 -1.79
CA ALA A 357 14.23 -21.04 -3.03
C ALA A 357 13.77 -20.12 -4.18
N VAL A 358 12.46 -19.90 -4.32
CA VAL A 358 11.90 -18.94 -5.29
C VAL A 358 12.39 -17.52 -5.01
N PHE A 359 12.36 -17.07 -3.75
CA PHE A 359 12.83 -15.74 -3.36
C PHE A 359 14.31 -15.52 -3.68
N PHE A 360 15.19 -16.46 -3.33
CA PHE A 360 16.62 -16.32 -3.60
C PHE A 360 16.97 -16.45 -5.09
N ASN A 361 16.19 -17.21 -5.87
CA ASN A 361 16.33 -17.29 -7.33
C ASN A 361 15.59 -16.19 -8.10
N LEU A 362 14.83 -15.34 -7.40
CA LEU A 362 14.03 -14.27 -8.00
C LEU A 362 14.82 -13.36 -8.95
N PRO A 363 16.08 -12.92 -8.63
CA PRO A 363 16.85 -12.06 -9.52
C PRO A 363 17.07 -12.69 -10.90
N ASN A 364 17.60 -13.92 -10.95
CA ASN A 364 17.85 -14.65 -12.18
C ASN A 364 16.55 -15.01 -12.93
N ALA A 365 15.50 -15.42 -12.22
CA ALA A 365 14.20 -15.73 -12.84
C ALA A 365 13.59 -14.50 -13.53
N LEU A 366 13.61 -13.34 -12.88
CA LEU A 366 13.14 -12.08 -13.46
C LEU A 366 14.06 -11.60 -14.58
N PHE A 367 15.37 -11.76 -14.42
CA PHE A 367 16.35 -11.39 -15.43
C PHE A 367 16.15 -12.14 -16.75
N ARG A 368 15.95 -13.47 -16.71
CA ARG A 368 15.64 -14.26 -17.91
C ARG A 368 14.36 -13.80 -18.59
N LYS A 369 13.30 -13.58 -17.81
CA LYS A 369 12.02 -13.05 -18.33
C LYS A 369 12.20 -11.67 -18.96
N ALA A 370 12.98 -10.79 -18.33
CA ALA A 370 13.27 -9.46 -18.82
C ALA A 370 14.05 -9.49 -20.14
N LYS A 371 15.10 -10.32 -20.24
CA LYS A 371 15.85 -10.51 -21.49
C LYS A 371 14.96 -10.99 -22.62
N ASN A 372 14.14 -12.02 -22.37
CA ASN A 372 13.23 -12.55 -23.39
C ASN A 372 12.20 -11.49 -23.83
N ALA A 373 11.59 -10.76 -22.89
CA ALA A 373 10.65 -9.68 -23.22
C ALA A 373 11.33 -8.51 -23.97
N MET A 374 12.61 -8.26 -23.72
CA MET A 374 13.35 -7.19 -24.38
C MET A 374 13.69 -7.50 -25.84
N GLN A 375 13.78 -8.78 -26.23
CA GLN A 375 14.07 -9.18 -27.62
C GLN A 375 13.03 -8.67 -28.61
N THR A 376 11.76 -8.59 -28.20
CA THR A 376 10.66 -8.08 -29.03
C THR A 376 10.26 -6.66 -28.65
N TYR A 377 11.12 -5.90 -27.95
CA TYR A 377 10.76 -4.58 -27.44
C TYR A 377 10.40 -3.62 -28.56
N GLU A 378 11.24 -3.50 -29.60
CA GLU A 378 11.03 -2.50 -30.66
C GLU A 378 9.76 -2.77 -31.47
N THR A 379 9.50 -4.05 -31.77
CA THR A 379 8.36 -4.52 -32.58
C THR A 379 7.09 -4.77 -31.78
N GLY A 380 7.17 -4.83 -30.45
CA GLY A 380 6.06 -5.13 -29.58
C GLY A 380 5.06 -3.98 -29.42
N SER A 381 3.85 -4.34 -29.03
CA SER A 381 2.81 -3.41 -28.57
C SER A 381 3.29 -2.58 -27.37
N GLN A 382 2.64 -1.45 -27.10
CA GLN A 382 2.97 -0.61 -25.94
C GLN A 382 2.90 -1.41 -24.62
N ARG A 383 1.95 -2.34 -24.50
CA ARG A 383 1.82 -3.20 -23.32
C ARG A 383 3.01 -4.14 -23.14
N GLU A 384 3.53 -4.68 -24.24
CA GLU A 384 4.72 -5.55 -24.21
C GLU A 384 5.97 -4.73 -23.87
N LYS A 385 6.09 -3.52 -24.43
CA LYS A 385 7.14 -2.54 -24.07
C LYS A 385 7.10 -2.22 -22.57
N ASP A 386 5.92 -1.90 -22.03
CA ASP A 386 5.73 -1.61 -20.60
C ASP A 386 6.11 -2.82 -19.73
N THR A 387 5.76 -4.03 -20.18
CA THR A 387 6.06 -5.29 -19.49
C THR A 387 7.55 -5.58 -19.46
N ALA A 388 8.25 -5.42 -20.59
CA ALA A 388 9.70 -5.62 -20.68
C ALA A 388 10.46 -4.68 -19.74
N ILE A 389 10.05 -3.41 -19.68
CA ILE A 389 10.65 -2.42 -18.76
C ILE A 389 10.32 -2.74 -17.31
N ALA A 390 9.08 -3.12 -17.00
CA ALA A 390 8.70 -3.52 -15.64
C ALA A 390 9.51 -4.73 -15.16
N LEU A 391 9.71 -5.75 -16.02
CA LEU A 391 10.55 -6.90 -15.71
C LEU A 391 12.01 -6.51 -15.52
N GLY A 392 12.55 -5.61 -16.34
CA GLY A 392 13.91 -5.09 -16.18
C GLY A 392 14.12 -4.36 -14.86
N ILE A 393 13.18 -3.48 -14.49
CA ILE A 393 13.17 -2.81 -13.18
C ILE A 393 13.11 -3.82 -12.05
N ALA A 394 12.21 -4.81 -12.14
CA ALA A 394 12.04 -5.83 -11.11
C ALA A 394 13.29 -6.71 -10.94
N ALA A 395 13.93 -7.11 -12.05
CA ALA A 395 15.17 -7.91 -12.03
C ALA A 395 16.33 -7.14 -11.36
N CYS A 396 16.53 -5.88 -11.75
CA CYS A 396 17.54 -4.99 -11.15
C CYS A 396 17.29 -4.79 -9.64
N ALA A 397 16.04 -4.49 -9.26
CA ALA A 397 15.67 -4.34 -7.85
C ALA A 397 15.85 -5.64 -7.07
N ALA A 398 15.48 -6.79 -7.63
CA ALA A 398 15.66 -8.10 -6.99
C ALA A 398 17.13 -8.43 -6.77
N ALA A 399 18.00 -8.18 -7.75
CA ALA A 399 19.44 -8.41 -7.65
C ALA A 399 20.07 -7.66 -6.47
N ILE A 400 19.63 -6.42 -6.23
CA ILE A 400 20.07 -5.61 -5.09
C ILE A 400 19.38 -6.09 -3.80
N TRP A 401 18.04 -6.09 -3.73
CA TRP A 401 17.30 -6.33 -2.48
C TRP A 401 17.50 -7.71 -1.87
N THR A 402 17.72 -8.75 -2.67
CA THR A 402 18.01 -10.10 -2.16
C THR A 402 19.46 -10.26 -1.68
N SER A 403 20.29 -9.21 -1.79
CA SER A 403 21.68 -9.17 -1.30
C SER A 403 21.85 -8.08 -0.23
N LEU A 404 21.18 -6.95 -0.40
CA LEU A 404 21.20 -5.77 0.45
C LEU A 404 19.79 -5.16 0.46
N PRO A 405 18.96 -5.44 1.47
CA PRO A 405 17.54 -5.10 1.48
C PRO A 405 17.30 -3.62 1.84
N LEU A 406 17.75 -2.72 0.98
CA LEU A 406 17.57 -1.28 1.11
C LEU A 406 16.10 -0.89 1.23
N ARG A 407 15.82 0.19 1.96
CA ARG A 407 14.49 0.83 1.87
C ARG A 407 14.27 1.27 0.42
N ILE A 408 13.03 1.13 -0.08
CA ILE A 408 12.68 1.52 -1.45
C ILE A 408 13.02 2.98 -1.77
N SER A 409 12.86 3.88 -0.79
CA SER A 409 13.27 5.29 -0.94
C SER A 409 14.78 5.44 -1.14
N THR A 410 15.59 4.61 -0.50
CA THR A 410 17.05 4.60 -0.65
C THR A 410 17.44 3.99 -2.00
N LEU A 411 16.83 2.87 -2.39
CA LEU A 411 17.08 2.23 -3.69
C LEU A 411 16.81 3.19 -4.87
N LEU A 412 15.71 3.94 -4.82
CA LEU A 412 15.35 4.91 -5.86
C LEU A 412 16.30 6.12 -5.93
N GLN A 413 17.01 6.41 -4.84
CA GLN A 413 17.96 7.52 -4.77
C GLN A 413 19.39 7.11 -5.14
N LEU A 414 19.69 5.82 -5.37
CA LEU A 414 21.04 5.45 -5.78
C LEU A 414 21.42 6.10 -7.12
N THR A 415 22.53 6.82 -7.13
CA THR A 415 23.10 7.44 -8.33
C THR A 415 23.83 6.42 -9.21
N TYR A 416 23.92 6.68 -10.51
CA TYR A 416 24.54 5.82 -11.52
C TYR A 416 25.19 6.65 -12.64
N GLY A 417 26.31 6.17 -13.17
CA GLY A 417 26.93 6.70 -14.41
C GLY A 417 28.10 7.67 -14.21
N GLY A 418 28.46 8.04 -12.98
CA GLY A 418 29.64 8.85 -12.66
C GLY A 418 30.68 8.08 -11.82
N GLU A 419 31.92 8.59 -11.75
CA GLU A 419 33.00 7.98 -10.96
C GLU A 419 32.67 7.86 -9.47
N SER A 420 31.94 8.86 -8.94
CA SER A 420 31.47 8.91 -7.56
C SER A 420 30.03 8.40 -7.38
N ALA A 421 29.47 7.72 -8.39
CA ALA A 421 28.11 7.20 -8.29
C ALA A 421 27.99 6.13 -7.20
N ASP A 422 26.82 6.07 -6.59
CA ASP A 422 26.48 5.09 -5.56
C ASP A 422 26.51 3.66 -6.08
N VAL A 423 26.29 3.48 -7.38
CA VAL A 423 26.26 2.18 -8.07
C VAL A 423 27.44 2.10 -9.01
N GLN A 424 28.43 1.26 -8.67
CA GLN A 424 29.64 1.07 -9.45
C GLN A 424 29.74 -0.36 -9.98
N LEU A 425 29.91 -0.49 -11.29
CA LEU A 425 30.13 -1.76 -11.97
C LEU A 425 31.63 -1.98 -12.16
N HIS A 426 32.22 -2.86 -11.34
CA HIS A 426 33.64 -3.22 -11.46
C HIS A 426 33.83 -4.51 -12.27
N GLY A 427 35.07 -4.93 -12.50
CA GLY A 427 35.40 -6.22 -13.08
C GLY A 427 34.95 -7.41 -12.23
N SER A 428 35.12 -8.64 -12.73
CA SER A 428 34.63 -9.88 -12.08
C SER A 428 35.11 -10.07 -10.64
N ARG A 429 36.30 -9.57 -10.30
CA ARG A 429 36.88 -9.65 -8.95
C ARG A 429 36.21 -8.75 -7.91
N ARG A 430 35.64 -7.61 -8.34
CA ARG A 430 34.99 -6.63 -7.44
C ARG A 430 33.47 -6.57 -7.58
N GLY A 431 32.90 -7.18 -8.61
CA GLY A 431 31.46 -7.33 -8.74
C GLY A 431 30.72 -5.99 -8.85
N LEU A 432 29.54 -5.94 -8.22
CA LEU A 432 28.73 -4.74 -8.09
C LEU A 432 29.03 -4.10 -6.73
N VAL A 433 29.46 -2.84 -6.73
CA VAL A 433 29.76 -2.10 -5.50
C VAL A 433 28.69 -1.04 -5.28
N LEU A 434 28.13 -1.01 -4.07
CA LEU A 434 27.12 -0.06 -3.64
C LEU A 434 27.61 0.82 -2.50
N THR A 435 27.30 2.11 -2.59
CA THR A 435 27.44 3.07 -1.49
C THR A 435 26.06 3.62 -1.14
N THR A 436 25.74 3.69 0.15
CA THR A 436 24.52 4.33 0.64
C THR A 436 24.92 5.52 1.52
N PRO A 437 25.02 6.73 0.95
CA PRO A 437 25.47 7.89 1.72
C PRO A 437 24.43 8.29 2.78
N PRO A 438 24.83 8.96 3.87
CA PRO A 438 23.96 9.29 5.00
C PRO A 438 22.68 10.03 4.63
N ASP A 439 22.75 10.91 3.63
CA ASP A 439 21.69 11.81 3.21
C ASP A 439 20.49 11.07 2.57
N ILE A 440 20.72 9.89 1.99
CA ILE A 440 19.66 9.07 1.37
C ILE A 440 19.15 7.93 2.28
N VAL A 441 19.72 7.79 3.49
CA VAL A 441 19.38 6.75 4.46
C VAL A 441 18.64 7.34 5.66
N LYS A 442 17.49 6.74 6.03
CA LYS A 442 16.58 7.22 7.09
C LYS A 442 17.25 7.58 8.44
N ASN A 443 18.32 6.88 8.80
CA ASN A 443 19.00 7.02 10.09
C ASN A 443 20.36 7.74 9.98
N GLY A 444 20.71 8.29 8.80
CA GLY A 444 22.02 8.90 8.58
C GLY A 444 23.19 7.91 8.61
N TYR A 445 22.90 6.61 8.62
CA TYR A 445 23.91 5.56 8.66
C TYR A 445 24.48 5.37 7.25
N SER A 446 25.80 5.58 7.10
CA SER A 446 26.48 5.37 5.83
C SER A 446 26.97 3.94 5.72
N HIS A 447 26.82 3.35 4.53
CA HIS A 447 27.63 2.21 4.14
C HIS A 447 28.39 2.57 2.89
N HIS A 448 29.71 2.40 2.93
CA HIS A 448 30.58 2.66 1.80
C HIS A 448 31.09 1.34 1.24
N TYR A 449 31.11 1.24 -0.09
CA TYR A 449 31.77 0.15 -0.80
C TYR A 449 31.28 -1.27 -0.45
N ILE A 450 29.97 -1.45 -0.28
CA ILE A 450 29.37 -2.78 -0.10
C ILE A 450 29.49 -3.53 -1.43
N THR A 451 30.25 -4.63 -1.42
CA THR A 451 30.37 -5.51 -2.59
C THR A 451 29.24 -6.55 -2.57
N LEU A 452 28.42 -6.57 -3.62
CA LEU A 452 27.43 -7.62 -3.85
C LEU A 452 28.04 -8.73 -4.70
N LEU A 453 28.22 -9.89 -4.06
CA LEU A 453 28.86 -11.05 -4.66
C LEU A 453 27.89 -11.83 -5.57
N ALA A 454 28.46 -12.50 -6.57
CA ALA A 454 27.74 -13.44 -7.41
C ALA A 454 27.19 -14.59 -6.56
N LYS A 455 25.95 -15.01 -6.85
CA LYS A 455 25.25 -16.07 -6.14
C LYS A 455 24.52 -16.98 -7.10
N ARG A 456 24.19 -18.20 -6.66
CA ARG A 456 23.43 -19.18 -7.46
C ARG A 456 22.12 -18.61 -8.01
N GLY A 457 21.48 -17.70 -7.27
CA GLY A 457 20.26 -17.00 -7.66
C GLY A 457 20.42 -15.87 -8.68
N GLY A 458 21.62 -15.67 -9.24
CA GLY A 458 21.95 -14.66 -10.24
C GLY A 458 23.09 -13.73 -9.79
N ASP A 459 23.96 -13.34 -10.73
CA ASP A 459 25.02 -12.37 -10.48
C ASP A 459 24.44 -10.94 -10.45
N PRO A 460 24.47 -10.23 -9.31
CA PRO A 460 23.96 -8.87 -9.24
C PRO A 460 24.65 -7.91 -10.22
N ARG A 461 25.95 -8.11 -10.49
CA ARG A 461 26.70 -7.29 -11.44
C ARG A 461 26.17 -7.47 -12.85
N GLU A 462 26.01 -8.70 -13.29
CA GLU A 462 25.51 -9.01 -14.64
C GLU A 462 24.11 -8.41 -14.85
N ILE A 463 23.21 -8.62 -13.90
CA ILE A 463 21.82 -8.18 -13.99
C ILE A 463 21.73 -6.66 -13.99
N VAL A 464 22.43 -5.98 -13.07
CA VAL A 464 22.43 -4.51 -13.00
C VAL A 464 23.11 -3.88 -14.21
N SER A 465 24.22 -4.47 -14.68
CA SER A 465 24.89 -4.03 -15.91
C SER A 465 23.97 -4.14 -17.11
N TRP A 466 23.32 -5.30 -17.32
CA TRP A 466 22.35 -5.46 -18.40
C TRP A 466 21.20 -4.47 -18.29
N PHE A 467 20.63 -4.28 -17.10
CA PHE A 467 19.57 -3.29 -16.90
C PHE A 467 20.04 -1.89 -17.30
N ALA A 468 21.24 -1.49 -16.89
CA ALA A 468 21.78 -0.17 -17.16
C ALA A 468 22.06 0.09 -18.66
N HIS A 469 22.45 -0.94 -19.41
CA HIS A 469 22.76 -0.83 -20.84
C HIS A 469 21.55 -1.04 -21.74
N GLU A 470 20.64 -1.96 -21.40
CA GLU A 470 19.54 -2.36 -22.29
C GLU A 470 18.19 -1.75 -21.92
N ALA A 471 17.78 -1.89 -20.66
CA ALA A 471 16.45 -1.50 -20.22
C ALA A 471 16.37 -0.01 -19.84
N ARG A 472 17.41 0.50 -19.15
CA ARG A 472 17.43 1.86 -18.60
C ARG A 472 17.37 2.96 -19.67
N PRO A 473 18.08 2.88 -20.81
CA PRO A 473 17.95 3.90 -21.86
C PRO A 473 16.53 4.00 -22.40
N ARG A 474 15.87 2.85 -22.62
CA ARG A 474 14.47 2.76 -23.05
C ARG A 474 13.49 3.26 -21.98
N LEU A 475 13.75 2.95 -20.71
CA LEU A 475 13.01 3.48 -19.57
C LEU A 475 13.00 5.02 -19.57
N LEU A 476 14.19 5.63 -19.68
CA LEU A 476 14.33 7.08 -19.71
C LEU A 476 13.65 7.69 -20.95
N ALA A 477 13.87 7.09 -22.13
CA ALA A 477 13.36 7.62 -23.39
C ALA A 477 11.82 7.60 -23.48
N ALA A 478 11.17 6.50 -23.09
CA ALA A 478 9.77 6.27 -23.43
C ALA A 478 8.84 6.03 -22.22
N HIS A 479 9.38 5.75 -21.03
CA HIS A 479 8.56 5.29 -19.89
C HIS A 479 8.54 6.25 -18.71
N ILE A 480 9.37 7.29 -18.72
CA ILE A 480 9.36 8.37 -17.73
C ILE A 480 9.03 9.68 -18.45
N ALA A 481 8.04 10.40 -17.91
CA ALA A 481 7.66 11.71 -18.44
C ALA A 481 8.87 12.65 -18.41
N PRO A 482 9.11 13.48 -19.46
CA PRO A 482 10.34 14.27 -19.59
C PRO A 482 10.73 15.07 -18.33
N HIS A 483 9.77 15.70 -17.65
CA HIS A 483 9.99 16.51 -16.45
C HIS A 483 10.27 15.71 -15.16
N LEU A 484 10.10 14.37 -15.19
CA LEU A 484 10.37 13.48 -14.06
C LEU A 484 11.65 12.67 -14.22
N ARG A 485 12.34 12.80 -15.37
CA ARG A 485 13.56 12.05 -15.67
C ARG A 485 14.68 12.47 -14.73
N GLN A 486 15.35 11.49 -14.15
CA GLN A 486 16.52 11.70 -13.29
C GLN A 486 17.67 10.85 -13.84
N PRO A 487 18.41 11.34 -14.85
CA PRO A 487 19.42 10.56 -15.57
C PRO A 487 20.65 10.24 -14.72
N ASP A 488 20.82 10.88 -13.58
CA ASP A 488 21.82 10.59 -12.55
C ASP A 488 21.43 9.42 -11.64
N ARG A 489 20.15 8.98 -11.63
CA ARG A 489 19.67 7.89 -10.77
C ARG A 489 19.62 6.56 -11.51
N LEU A 490 19.90 5.45 -10.80
CA LEU A 490 19.87 4.10 -11.38
C LEU A 490 18.52 3.81 -12.06
N PHE A 491 17.41 4.12 -11.39
CA PHE A 491 16.06 3.90 -11.90
C PHE A 491 15.45 5.10 -12.64
N GLY A 492 16.25 6.11 -13.02
CA GLY A 492 15.86 7.11 -14.01
C GLY A 492 14.66 8.00 -13.68
N GLY A 493 14.22 8.08 -12.41
CA GLY A 493 13.02 8.82 -12.00
C GLY A 493 11.75 7.99 -11.80
N VAL A 494 11.87 6.65 -11.72
CA VAL A 494 10.75 5.78 -11.31
C VAL A 494 10.22 6.19 -9.93
N SER A 495 8.90 6.39 -9.83
CA SER A 495 8.27 6.75 -8.56
C SER A 495 8.19 5.57 -7.59
N TYR A 496 8.10 5.88 -6.30
CA TYR A 496 7.86 4.91 -5.23
C TYR A 496 6.68 3.98 -5.56
N ALA A 497 5.53 4.57 -5.94
CA ALA A 497 4.32 3.83 -6.20
C ALA A 497 4.48 2.86 -7.38
N ARG A 498 5.17 3.30 -8.45
CA ARG A 498 5.43 2.46 -9.62
C ARG A 498 6.34 1.28 -9.28
N LEU A 499 7.47 1.52 -8.61
CA LEU A 499 8.37 0.44 -8.21
C LEU A 499 7.69 -0.53 -7.23
N SER A 500 6.91 -0.02 -6.28
CA SER A 500 6.15 -0.87 -5.35
C SER A 500 5.13 -1.76 -6.07
N SER A 501 4.42 -1.22 -7.08
CA SER A 501 3.47 -2.00 -7.88
C SER A 501 4.19 -3.07 -8.70
N ILE A 502 5.24 -2.69 -9.44
CA ILE A 502 6.04 -3.62 -10.24
C ILE A 502 6.58 -4.76 -9.37
N TRP A 503 7.10 -4.44 -8.18
CA TRP A 503 7.62 -5.44 -7.25
C TRP A 503 6.54 -6.41 -6.76
N GLN A 504 5.38 -5.89 -6.35
CA GLN A 504 4.26 -6.72 -5.90
C GLN A 504 3.78 -7.65 -7.03
N ASP A 505 3.64 -7.13 -8.24
CA ASP A 505 3.22 -7.92 -9.40
C ASP A 505 4.25 -9.00 -9.76
N ALA A 506 5.54 -8.65 -9.74
CA ALA A 506 6.64 -9.56 -10.06
C ALA A 506 6.75 -10.71 -9.04
N THR A 507 6.70 -10.39 -7.74
CA THR A 507 6.80 -11.38 -6.66
C THR A 507 5.56 -12.26 -6.57
N LEU A 508 4.37 -11.69 -6.78
CA LEU A 508 3.12 -12.46 -6.88
C LEU A 508 3.17 -13.43 -8.06
N SER A 509 3.64 -12.97 -9.23
CA SER A 509 3.77 -13.81 -10.43
C SER A 509 4.84 -14.90 -10.28
N ALA A 510 5.80 -14.72 -9.37
CA ALA A 510 6.79 -15.72 -9.02
C ALA A 510 6.27 -16.73 -7.98
N GLY A 511 5.10 -16.51 -7.37
CA GLY A 511 4.55 -17.37 -6.31
C GLY A 511 5.06 -17.05 -4.91
N VAL A 512 5.70 -15.90 -4.71
CA VAL A 512 6.21 -15.45 -3.41
C VAL A 512 5.77 -14.01 -3.13
N PRO A 513 4.45 -13.72 -3.06
CA PRO A 513 3.95 -12.36 -2.95
C PRO A 513 4.52 -11.66 -1.71
N MET A 514 5.25 -10.56 -1.94
CA MET A 514 5.86 -9.79 -0.86
C MET A 514 6.06 -8.33 -1.24
N THR A 515 6.04 -7.47 -0.23
CA THR A 515 6.42 -6.06 -0.32
C THR A 515 7.93 -5.88 -0.17
N PRO A 516 8.51 -4.74 -0.60
CA PRO A 516 9.92 -4.44 -0.33
C PRO A 516 10.25 -4.43 1.17
N HIS A 517 9.29 -4.09 2.02
CA HIS A 517 9.48 -4.15 3.48
C HIS A 517 9.57 -5.60 3.98
N GLN A 518 8.77 -6.51 3.42
CA GLN A 518 8.84 -7.94 3.73
C GLN A 518 10.16 -8.59 3.28
N VAL A 519 10.85 -8.07 2.26
CA VAL A 519 12.21 -8.53 1.89
C VAL A 519 13.19 -8.36 3.07
N ARG A 520 13.10 -7.21 3.78
CA ARG A 520 13.93 -6.96 4.97
C ARG A 520 13.62 -7.96 6.08
N HIS A 521 12.34 -8.25 6.32
CA HIS A 521 11.91 -9.25 7.29
C HIS A 521 12.36 -10.67 6.91
N ALA A 522 12.22 -11.04 5.64
CA ALA A 522 12.61 -12.35 5.12
C ALA A 522 14.09 -12.64 5.37
N LEU A 523 14.97 -11.73 4.94
CA LEU A 523 16.42 -11.90 5.13
C LEU A 523 16.80 -11.90 6.60
N ALA A 524 16.27 -10.97 7.39
CA ALA A 524 16.58 -10.89 8.82
C ALA A 524 16.10 -12.14 9.58
N THR A 525 14.89 -12.63 9.27
CA THR A 525 14.33 -13.84 9.86
C THR A 525 15.15 -15.08 9.47
N ILE A 526 15.51 -15.25 8.19
CA ILE A 526 16.34 -16.38 7.75
C ILE A 526 17.70 -16.37 8.46
N MET A 527 18.35 -15.21 8.52
CA MET A 527 19.68 -15.07 9.13
C MET A 527 19.65 -15.31 10.64
N ALA A 528 18.68 -14.72 11.34
CA ALA A 528 18.53 -14.90 12.79
C ALA A 528 18.23 -16.34 13.20
N ASN A 529 17.67 -17.12 12.27
CA ASN A 529 17.36 -18.51 12.45
C ASN A 529 18.49 -19.44 11.98
N GLN A 530 19.67 -18.94 11.61
CA GLN A 530 20.83 -19.81 11.41
C GLN A 530 21.50 -20.18 12.75
N PRO A 531 22.18 -21.35 12.83
CA PRO A 531 23.07 -21.64 13.95
C PRO A 531 24.14 -20.55 14.08
N GLY A 532 24.40 -20.07 15.31
CA GLY A 532 25.41 -19.04 15.56
C GLY A 532 25.08 -17.64 14.99
N ALA A 533 23.80 -17.34 14.74
CA ALA A 533 23.39 -16.06 14.16
C ALA A 533 23.87 -14.84 14.97
N ASP A 534 24.60 -13.95 14.28
CA ASP A 534 25.08 -12.68 14.84
C ASP A 534 24.12 -11.54 14.45
N TYR A 535 23.46 -10.96 15.45
CA TYR A 535 22.53 -9.86 15.26
C TYR A 535 23.22 -8.56 14.86
N ALA A 536 24.51 -8.36 15.18
CA ALA A 536 25.27 -7.21 14.71
C ALA A 536 25.41 -7.24 13.18
N ILE A 537 25.65 -8.42 12.60
CA ILE A 537 25.70 -8.61 11.13
C ILE A 537 24.33 -8.31 10.50
N ILE A 538 23.24 -8.81 11.11
CA ILE A 538 21.88 -8.54 10.60
C ILE A 538 21.53 -7.05 10.69
N ALA A 539 21.89 -6.41 11.80
CA ALA A 539 21.70 -4.98 12.03
C ALA A 539 22.46 -4.13 11.01
N ALA A 540 23.72 -4.47 10.74
CA ALA A 540 24.52 -3.85 9.70
C ALA A 540 23.88 -4.03 8.32
N LEU A 541 23.47 -5.25 7.95
CA LEU A 541 22.81 -5.52 6.67
C LEU A 541 21.53 -4.69 6.46
N LEU A 542 20.76 -4.47 7.54
CA LEU A 542 19.54 -3.69 7.50
C LEU A 542 19.78 -2.17 7.61
N GLY A 543 20.97 -1.73 8.04
CA GLY A 543 21.24 -0.33 8.41
C GLY A 543 20.38 0.13 9.59
N ASP A 544 20.32 -0.69 10.64
CA ASP A 544 19.55 -0.45 11.86
C ASP A 544 20.32 -0.88 13.12
N THR A 545 19.74 -0.72 14.31
CA THR A 545 20.35 -1.20 15.56
C THR A 545 19.88 -2.62 15.90
N GLU A 546 20.69 -3.39 16.63
CA GLU A 546 20.31 -4.74 17.07
C GLU A 546 18.98 -4.76 17.83
N ALA A 547 18.78 -3.79 18.72
CA ALA A 547 17.53 -3.64 19.47
C ALA A 547 16.32 -3.48 18.54
N THR A 548 16.44 -2.63 17.51
CA THR A 548 15.38 -2.46 16.51
C THR A 548 15.16 -3.71 15.68
N VAL A 549 16.24 -4.41 15.29
CA VAL A 549 16.15 -5.65 14.51
C VAL A 549 15.41 -6.74 15.28
N ARG A 550 15.78 -6.97 16.55
CA ARG A 550 15.13 -7.95 17.43
C ARG A 550 13.66 -7.64 17.64
N LYS A 551 13.32 -6.36 17.84
CA LYS A 551 11.94 -5.94 18.15
C LYS A 551 11.03 -5.92 16.91
N ASN A 552 11.55 -5.49 15.76
CA ASN A 552 10.71 -5.05 14.66
C ASN A 552 10.89 -5.83 13.36
N TYR A 553 11.99 -6.58 13.17
CA TYR A 553 12.31 -7.20 11.87
C TYR A 553 12.39 -8.72 11.90
N VAL A 554 12.76 -9.32 13.03
CA VAL A 554 13.09 -10.74 13.11
C VAL A 554 11.97 -11.53 13.77
N PHE A 555 11.50 -12.59 13.11
CA PHE A 555 10.84 -13.70 13.76
C PHE A 555 11.89 -14.72 14.19
N VAL A 556 11.84 -15.20 15.44
CA VAL A 556 12.70 -16.27 15.93
C VAL A 556 11.82 -17.47 16.22
N ASP A 557 12.12 -18.60 15.60
CA ASP A 557 11.49 -19.87 15.92
C ASP A 557 11.99 -20.34 17.29
N GLN A 558 11.21 -20.01 18.32
CA GLN A 558 11.56 -20.32 19.70
C GLN A 558 11.56 -21.82 19.96
N ALA A 559 10.67 -22.58 19.32
CA ALA A 559 10.60 -24.04 19.51
C ALA A 559 11.91 -24.68 19.03
N ARG A 560 12.38 -24.31 17.85
CA ARG A 560 13.67 -24.79 17.32
C ARG A 560 14.85 -24.32 18.17
N LYS A 561 14.82 -23.10 18.72
CA LYS A 561 15.86 -22.61 19.64
C LYS A 561 15.88 -23.38 20.97
N HIS A 562 14.73 -23.78 21.49
CA HIS A 562 14.66 -24.67 22.66
C HIS A 562 15.26 -26.04 22.35
N GLU A 563 14.96 -26.61 21.18
CA GLU A 563 15.54 -27.89 20.74
C GLU A 563 17.06 -27.80 20.59
N GLU A 564 17.58 -26.74 19.97
CA GLU A 564 19.03 -26.46 19.88
C GLU A 564 19.67 -26.33 21.27
N GLY A 565 19.01 -25.63 22.20
CA GLY A 565 19.46 -25.47 23.59
C GLY A 565 19.51 -26.79 24.34
N GLN A 566 18.50 -27.66 24.15
CA GLN A 566 18.49 -29.00 24.73
C GLN A 566 19.61 -29.88 24.18
N LYS A 567 19.87 -29.85 22.86
CA LYS A 567 20.99 -30.58 22.25
C LYS A 567 22.34 -30.11 22.79
N LEU A 568 22.53 -28.80 22.95
CA LEU A 568 23.75 -28.23 23.51
C LEU A 568 23.93 -28.64 24.99
N LEU A 569 22.86 -28.58 25.79
CA LEU A 569 22.89 -29.00 27.18
C LEU A 569 23.25 -30.48 27.31
N ALA A 570 22.67 -31.35 26.47
CA ALA A 570 23.01 -32.77 26.42
C ALA A 570 24.49 -33.01 26.06
N GLN A 571 25.04 -32.25 25.10
CA GLN A 571 26.47 -32.31 24.76
C GLN A 571 27.37 -31.87 25.93
N ILE A 572 27.02 -30.78 26.62
CA ILE A 572 27.76 -30.30 27.80
C ILE A 572 27.72 -31.35 28.91
N GLN A 573 26.53 -31.88 29.22
CA GLN A 573 26.36 -32.92 30.23
C GLN A 573 27.20 -34.17 29.91
N SER A 574 27.18 -34.64 28.66
CA SER A 574 28.00 -35.76 28.23
C SER A 574 29.50 -35.49 28.40
N ASN A 575 29.97 -34.29 28.04
CA ASN A 575 31.38 -33.92 28.17
C ASN A 575 31.84 -33.79 29.63
N VAL A 576 30.97 -33.26 30.50
CA VAL A 576 31.25 -33.13 31.94
C VAL A 576 31.28 -34.49 32.61
N LEU A 577 30.32 -35.37 32.32
CA LEU A 577 30.27 -36.73 32.87
C LEU A 577 31.47 -37.57 32.43
N MET A 578 31.90 -37.46 31.17
CA MET A 578 33.11 -38.15 30.68
C MET A 578 34.41 -37.65 31.32
N ARG A 579 34.47 -36.37 31.73
CA ARG A 579 35.64 -35.80 32.43
C ARG A 579 35.62 -36.01 33.94
N GLY A 580 34.45 -36.22 34.54
CA GLY A 580 34.32 -36.54 35.97
C GLY A 580 34.45 -38.02 36.30
N ALA A 581 34.47 -38.90 35.29
CA ALA A 581 34.68 -40.35 35.42
C ALA A 581 36.12 -40.80 35.11
N ALA A 582 37.00 -39.85 34.75
CA ALA A 582 38.46 -40.03 34.62
C ALA A 582 39.15 -39.38 35.81
#